data_AF-A0A8T4UWV6-F1
#
_entry.id   AF-A0A8T4UWV6-F1
#
_cell.length_a   1.000
_cell.length_b   1.000
_cell.length_c   1.000
_cell.angle_alpha   90.00
_cell.angle_beta   90.00
_cell.angle_gamma   90.00
#
_symmetry.space_group_name_H-M   'P 1'
#
loop_
_entity.id
_entity.type
_entity.pdbx_description
1 polymer ?
#
loop_
_entity_poly.entity_id
_entity_poly.type
_entity_poly.pdbx_seq_one_letter_code
_entity_poly.pdbx_strand_id
1 'polypeptide(L)'
;MQLHIVHPYVFKLLEDTLIMGPIKQFQKRDTKLNRLVTTALDSKVSVLHHKYSTGDHIESTLHYVGLSFDPLFDFLEDPRLETITTLPYGTPLPPERPETIPPETWTGMGDHWSSHAHVKEKIGAHSPLLFVGGTLDACLGGFLQYAHDFYPQEDRKLAYIPELCVIHDHEFWLTKMKPELDQRGISAMGYREALALVERQKK
;
A
#
# COMPACT_ATOMS: atom_id res chain seq x y z
N MET A 1 15.49 -2.10 -4.72
CA MET A 1 14.41 -2.41 -3.77
C MET A 1 13.49 -1.21 -3.65
N GLN A 2 12.18 -1.43 -3.47
CA GLN A 2 11.22 -0.40 -3.09
C GLN A 2 10.25 -0.98 -2.04
N LEU A 3 9.91 -0.19 -1.03
CA LEU A 3 8.89 -0.50 -0.03
C LEU A 3 7.58 0.20 -0.40
N HIS A 4 6.51 -0.56 -0.55
CA HIS A 4 5.17 -0.07 -0.86
C HIS A 4 4.33 -0.09 0.41
N ILE A 5 3.74 1.07 0.72
CA ILE A 5 2.83 1.25 1.85
C ILE A 5 1.44 1.46 1.28
N VAL A 6 0.61 0.41 1.23
CA VAL A 6 -0.71 0.45 0.61
C VAL A 6 -1.78 0.74 1.65
N HIS A 7 -2.37 1.95 1.62
CA HIS A 7 -3.48 2.37 2.49
C HIS A 7 -3.30 1.94 3.96
N PRO A 8 -2.20 2.34 4.64
CA PRO A 8 -1.74 1.69 5.87
C PRO A 8 -2.68 1.89 7.08
N TYR A 9 -3.76 2.63 6.90
CA TYR A 9 -4.73 3.07 7.90
C TYR A 9 -6.19 2.72 7.55
N VAL A 10 -6.48 2.11 6.39
CA VAL A 10 -7.87 1.91 5.94
C VAL A 10 -8.70 1.06 6.91
N PHE A 11 -8.07 0.18 7.70
CA PHE A 11 -8.73 -0.56 8.78
C PHE A 11 -9.23 0.31 9.94
N LYS A 12 -8.78 1.57 10.02
CA LYS A 12 -9.26 2.58 10.97
C LYS A 12 -10.47 3.36 10.44
N LEU A 13 -10.81 3.17 9.16
CA LEU A 13 -12.02 3.72 8.54
C LEU A 13 -13.14 2.69 8.68
N LEU A 14 -14.11 2.99 9.54
CA LEU A 14 -15.33 2.20 9.68
C LEU A 14 -16.47 3.04 9.14
N GLU A 15 -16.97 2.67 7.97
CA GLU A 15 -17.94 3.49 7.22
C GLU A 15 -17.36 4.91 7.05
N ASP A 16 -18.10 5.94 7.46
CA ASP A 16 -17.69 7.34 7.37
C ASP A 16 -16.90 7.82 8.62
N THR A 17 -16.49 6.91 9.51
CA THR A 17 -15.81 7.24 10.77
C THR A 17 -14.35 6.82 10.75
N LEU A 18 -13.45 7.81 10.87
CA LEU A 18 -12.03 7.57 11.13
C LEU A 18 -11.76 7.45 12.65
N ILE A 19 -11.25 6.29 13.07
CA ILE A 19 -10.75 6.10 14.43
C ILE A 19 -9.35 6.70 14.56
N MET A 20 -9.25 7.83 15.26
CA MET A 20 -7.97 8.49 15.52
C MET A 20 -7.22 7.88 16.72
N GLY A 21 -5.90 7.87 16.63
CA GLY A 21 -5.00 7.43 17.70
C GLY A 21 -4.75 5.91 17.74
N PRO A 22 -3.99 5.45 18.75
CA PRO A 22 -3.56 4.08 18.84
C PRO A 22 -4.74 3.16 19.18
N ILE A 23 -5.03 2.21 18.28
CA ILE A 23 -5.92 1.09 18.58
C ILE A 23 -5.08 0.01 19.27
N LYS A 24 -5.34 -0.27 20.55
CA LYS A 24 -4.50 -1.17 21.38
C LYS A 24 -4.15 -2.49 20.70
N GLN A 25 -5.11 -3.09 19.98
CA GLN A 25 -4.91 -4.37 19.28
C GLN A 25 -3.89 -4.27 18.11
N PHE A 26 -3.75 -3.09 17.50
CA PHE A 26 -2.86 -2.85 16.35
C PHE A 26 -1.60 -2.06 16.71
N GLN A 27 -1.49 -1.54 17.93
CA GLN A 27 -0.35 -0.70 18.35
C GLN A 27 1.01 -1.36 18.07
N LYS A 28 1.17 -2.65 18.36
CA LYS A 28 2.43 -3.38 18.08
C LYS A 28 2.73 -3.45 16.58
N ARG A 29 1.69 -3.61 15.75
CA ARG A 29 1.81 -3.61 14.28
C ARG A 29 2.22 -2.22 13.80
N ASP A 30 1.52 -1.19 14.25
CA ASP A 30 1.74 0.21 13.84
C ASP A 30 3.16 0.69 14.25
N THR A 31 3.61 0.35 15.46
CA THR A 31 5.00 0.63 15.90
C THR A 31 6.04 -0.08 15.02
N LYS A 32 5.81 -1.35 14.65
CA LYS A 32 6.71 -2.08 13.75
C LYS A 32 6.69 -1.50 12.34
N LEU A 33 5.52 -1.08 11.85
CA LEU A 33 5.38 -0.42 10.55
C LEU A 33 6.19 0.87 10.52
N ASN A 34 5.98 1.78 11.49
CA ASN A 34 6.74 3.03 11.58
C ASN A 34 8.24 2.73 11.60
N ARG A 35 8.69 1.80 12.45
CA ARG A 35 10.10 1.42 12.51
C ARG A 35 10.63 0.92 11.16
N LEU A 36 9.90 0.06 10.45
CA LEU A 36 10.33 -0.45 9.15
C LEU A 36 10.45 0.68 8.11
N VAL A 37 9.45 1.55 8.04
CA VAL A 37 9.40 2.66 7.08
C VAL A 37 10.53 3.66 7.35
N THR A 38 10.68 4.09 8.60
CA THR A 38 11.76 4.99 9.01
C THR A 38 13.13 4.38 8.72
N THR A 39 13.30 3.08 9.00
CA THR A 39 14.56 2.39 8.68
C THR A 39 14.80 2.32 7.16
N ALA A 40 13.76 2.13 6.35
CA ALA A 40 13.84 2.14 4.89
C ALA A 40 14.30 3.50 4.36
N LEU A 41 13.65 4.56 4.83
CA LEU A 41 13.99 5.94 4.49
C LEU A 41 15.43 6.30 4.89
N ASP A 42 15.87 5.92 6.08
CA ASP A 42 17.24 6.15 6.56
C ASP A 42 18.28 5.31 5.82
N SER A 43 17.85 4.21 5.20
CA SER A 43 18.68 3.34 4.36
C SER A 43 18.62 3.71 2.89
N LYS A 44 18.00 4.85 2.53
CA LYS A 44 17.81 5.31 1.15
C LYS A 44 17.07 4.30 0.26
N VAL A 45 16.28 3.41 0.86
CA VAL A 45 15.36 2.55 0.11
C VAL A 45 14.23 3.44 -0.40
N SER A 46 13.87 3.31 -1.68
CA SER A 46 12.69 4.00 -2.22
C SER A 46 11.45 3.53 -1.49
N VAL A 47 10.60 4.47 -1.05
CA VAL A 47 9.35 4.16 -0.36
C VAL A 47 8.21 4.85 -1.10
N LEU A 48 7.24 4.05 -1.53
CA LEU A 48 6.07 4.50 -2.26
C LEU A 48 4.82 4.33 -1.39
N HIS A 49 4.23 5.44 -0.97
CA HIS A 49 2.98 5.48 -0.24
C HIS A 49 1.81 5.58 -1.21
N HIS A 50 0.83 4.68 -1.04
CA HIS A 50 -0.42 4.70 -1.78
C HIS A 50 -1.46 5.32 -0.85
N LYS A 51 -1.87 6.55 -1.16
CA LYS A 51 -2.93 7.25 -0.45
C LYS A 51 -4.29 6.66 -0.82
N TYR A 52 -5.11 6.46 0.19
CA TYR A 52 -6.50 6.07 0.02
C TYR A 52 -7.32 7.30 -0.41
N SER A 53 -8.17 7.14 -1.42
CA SER A 53 -9.16 8.15 -1.78
C SER A 53 -10.46 7.52 -2.29
N THR A 54 -11.59 8.03 -1.83
CA THR A 54 -12.95 7.74 -2.32
C THR A 54 -13.31 8.55 -3.56
N GLY A 55 -12.43 9.46 -4.01
CA GLY A 55 -12.73 10.46 -5.03
C GLY A 55 -13.27 11.76 -4.43
N ASP A 56 -13.72 11.75 -3.17
CA ASP A 56 -14.00 12.98 -2.43
C ASP A 56 -12.69 13.55 -1.85
N HIS A 57 -12.28 14.70 -2.37
CA HIS A 57 -11.04 15.36 -1.97
C HIS A 57 -11.08 15.87 -0.52
N ILE A 58 -12.24 16.33 -0.04
CA ILE A 58 -12.38 16.86 1.32
C ILE A 58 -12.26 15.71 2.30
N GLU A 59 -13.02 14.63 2.08
CA GLU A 59 -12.99 13.43 2.91
C GLU A 59 -11.57 12.84 2.96
N SER A 60 -10.95 12.66 1.79
CA SER A 60 -9.59 12.11 1.68
C SER A 60 -8.56 12.98 2.42
N THR A 61 -8.70 14.31 2.34
CA THR A 61 -7.82 15.26 3.04
C THR A 61 -8.03 15.21 4.55
N LEU A 62 -9.28 15.18 5.02
CA LEU A 62 -9.59 15.07 6.44
C LEU A 62 -9.07 13.76 7.04
N HIS A 63 -9.20 12.65 6.31
CA HIS A 63 -8.64 11.37 6.72
C HIS A 63 -7.13 11.43 6.83
N TYR A 64 -6.46 11.99 5.82
CA TYR A 64 -5.01 12.15 5.82
C TYR A 64 -4.53 13.02 6.98
N VAL A 65 -5.17 14.17 7.22
CA VAL A 65 -4.87 15.08 8.33
C VAL A 65 -5.10 14.40 9.68
N GLY A 66 -6.22 13.69 9.85
CA GLY A 66 -6.50 12.94 11.08
C GLY A 66 -5.41 11.93 11.43
N LEU A 67 -4.80 11.32 10.41
CA LEU A 67 -3.71 10.36 10.57
C LEU A 67 -2.35 11.01 10.82
N SER A 68 -2.10 12.21 10.28
CA SER A 68 -0.88 12.97 10.61
C SER A 68 -0.78 13.34 12.09
N PHE A 69 -1.90 13.31 12.83
CA PHE A 69 -1.92 13.48 14.28
C PHE A 69 -1.70 12.17 15.06
N ASP A 70 -1.66 11.01 14.40
CA ASP A 70 -1.29 9.74 15.02
C ASP A 70 0.24 9.59 14.98
N PRO A 71 0.94 9.62 16.13
CA PRO A 71 2.40 9.54 16.17
C PRO A 71 2.95 8.20 15.66
N LEU A 72 2.10 7.18 15.49
CA LEU A 72 2.50 5.91 14.89
C LEU A 72 2.53 5.97 13.35
N PHE A 73 2.02 7.05 12.75
CA PHE A 73 1.97 7.28 11.32
C PHE A 73 2.65 8.61 10.92
N ASP A 74 3.45 9.20 11.80
CA ASP A 74 4.20 10.44 11.55
C ASP A 74 5.12 10.36 10.32
N PHE A 75 5.61 9.16 10.01
CA PHE A 75 6.39 8.89 8.80
C PHE A 75 5.65 9.29 7.50
N LEU A 76 4.31 9.38 7.50
CA LEU A 76 3.53 9.80 6.33
C LEU A 76 3.85 11.24 5.89
N GLU A 77 4.33 12.07 6.81
CA GLU A 77 4.77 13.45 6.54
C GLU A 77 6.24 13.53 6.11
N ASP A 78 6.98 12.41 6.05
CA ASP A 78 8.38 12.43 5.66
C ASP A 78 8.51 12.80 4.16
N PRO A 79 9.23 13.88 3.82
CA PRO A 79 9.33 14.37 2.44
C PRO A 79 10.10 13.43 1.51
N ARG A 80 10.77 12.40 2.05
CA ARG A 80 11.46 11.36 1.27
C ARG A 80 10.49 10.32 0.71
N LEU A 81 9.23 10.30 1.16
CA LEU A 81 8.20 9.43 0.61
C LEU A 81 7.76 9.89 -0.78
N GLU A 82 7.76 8.97 -1.73
CA GLU A 82 6.98 9.16 -2.94
C GLU A 82 5.52 8.81 -2.66
N THR A 83 4.59 9.58 -3.22
CA THR A 83 3.17 9.39 -3.01
C THR A 83 2.45 9.21 -4.35
N ILE A 84 1.53 8.25 -4.39
CA ILE A 84 0.51 8.10 -5.41
C ILE A 84 -0.86 7.99 -4.74
N THR A 85 -1.93 8.26 -5.47
CA THR A 85 -3.31 8.09 -4.98
C THR A 85 -3.94 6.92 -5.72
N THR A 86 -4.46 5.94 -5.01
CA THR A 86 -5.07 4.74 -5.60
C THR A 86 -6.54 4.60 -5.19
N LEU A 87 -7.30 3.85 -5.98
CA LEU A 87 -8.70 3.55 -5.69
C LEU A 87 -8.82 2.77 -4.38
N PRO A 88 -9.99 2.71 -3.72
CA PRO A 88 -10.18 2.06 -2.41
C PRO A 88 -9.66 0.62 -2.29
N TYR A 89 -9.57 -0.10 -3.41
CA TYR A 89 -9.04 -1.46 -3.53
C TYR A 89 -7.51 -1.52 -3.77
N GLY A 90 -6.80 -0.40 -3.60
CA GLY A 90 -5.35 -0.30 -3.61
C GLY A 90 -4.73 -0.11 -5.00
N THR A 91 -5.47 -0.31 -6.09
CA THR A 91 -4.96 -0.22 -7.48
C THR A 91 -5.09 1.19 -8.06
N PRO A 92 -4.25 1.58 -9.03
CA PRO A 92 -4.44 2.81 -9.80
C PRO A 92 -5.60 2.68 -10.78
N LEU A 93 -5.91 3.76 -11.50
CA LEU A 93 -6.85 3.71 -12.61
C LEU A 93 -6.36 2.70 -13.65
N PRO A 94 -7.28 1.89 -14.22
CA PRO A 94 -6.92 0.97 -15.29
C PRO A 94 -6.37 1.74 -16.50
N PRO A 95 -5.54 1.09 -17.33
CA PRO A 95 -4.92 1.74 -18.49
C PRO A 95 -5.96 2.19 -19.52
N GLU A 96 -7.10 1.51 -19.59
CA GLU A 96 -8.19 1.81 -20.52
C GLU A 96 -9.47 2.16 -19.75
N ARG A 97 -10.24 3.11 -20.30
CA ARG A 97 -11.54 3.50 -19.77
C ARG A 97 -12.52 2.32 -19.93
N PRO A 98 -13.16 1.85 -18.86
CA PRO A 98 -14.26 0.90 -18.97
C PRO A 98 -15.41 1.48 -19.78
N GLU A 99 -16.01 0.68 -20.68
CA GLU A 99 -17.11 1.15 -21.56
C GLU A 99 -18.31 1.69 -20.77
N THR A 100 -18.53 1.16 -19.57
CA THR A 100 -19.62 1.53 -18.66
C THR A 100 -19.45 2.91 -18.00
N ILE A 101 -18.26 3.51 -18.06
CA ILE A 101 -17.97 4.80 -17.43
C ILE A 101 -17.99 5.90 -18.50
N PRO A 102 -18.82 6.96 -18.37
CA PRO A 102 -18.84 8.06 -19.32
C PRO A 102 -17.46 8.76 -19.47
N PRO A 103 -17.10 9.28 -20.66
CA PRO A 103 -15.82 9.95 -20.88
C PRO A 103 -15.54 11.09 -19.90
N GLU A 104 -16.52 11.93 -19.62
CA GLU A 104 -16.41 13.06 -18.69
C GLU A 104 -16.14 12.60 -17.25
N THR A 105 -16.80 11.53 -16.81
CA THR A 105 -16.53 10.92 -15.50
C THR A 105 -15.11 10.38 -15.48
N TRP A 106 -14.70 9.63 -16.50
CA TRP A 106 -13.35 9.07 -16.60
C TRP A 106 -12.25 10.13 -16.54
N THR A 107 -12.43 11.26 -17.24
CA THR A 107 -11.50 12.39 -17.15
C THR A 107 -11.43 12.92 -15.73
N GLY A 108 -12.57 13.15 -15.07
CA GLY A 108 -12.59 13.61 -13.67
C GLY A 108 -11.94 12.62 -12.69
N MET A 109 -12.08 11.31 -12.92
CA MET A 109 -11.39 10.29 -12.12
C MET A 109 -9.86 10.47 -12.17
N GLY A 110 -9.31 10.88 -13.33
CA GLY A 110 -7.88 11.13 -13.54
C GLY A 110 -7.31 12.27 -12.69
N ASP A 111 -8.17 13.17 -12.20
CA ASP A 111 -7.77 14.26 -11.29
C ASP A 111 -7.61 13.77 -9.84
N HIS A 112 -8.25 12.65 -9.49
CA HIS A 112 -8.28 12.11 -8.13
C HIS A 112 -7.32 10.94 -7.92
N TRP A 113 -7.17 10.07 -8.93
CA TRP A 113 -6.39 8.84 -8.81
C TRP A 113 -5.26 8.78 -9.83
N SER A 114 -4.14 8.19 -9.42
CA SER A 114 -2.98 7.97 -10.27
C SER A 114 -3.31 6.98 -11.40
N SER A 115 -2.80 7.26 -12.59
CA SER A 115 -2.90 6.36 -13.74
C SER A 115 -1.92 5.19 -13.64
N HIS A 116 -2.23 4.08 -14.33
CA HIS A 116 -1.29 2.97 -14.51
C HIS A 116 0.11 3.45 -14.94
N ALA A 117 0.19 4.35 -15.93
CA ALA A 117 1.46 4.83 -16.47
C ALA A 117 2.30 5.57 -15.42
N HIS A 118 1.64 6.42 -14.62
CA HIS A 118 2.31 7.15 -13.54
C HIS A 118 2.84 6.19 -12.46
N VAL A 119 2.04 5.21 -12.04
CA VAL A 119 2.49 4.20 -11.06
C VAL A 119 3.64 3.36 -11.61
N LYS A 120 3.60 2.99 -12.90
CA LYS A 120 4.68 2.24 -13.56
C LYS A 120 6.00 3.00 -13.53
N GLU A 121 5.98 4.30 -13.77
CA GLU A 121 7.15 5.18 -13.69
C GLU A 121 7.74 5.20 -12.26
N LYS A 122 6.89 5.34 -11.23
CA LYS A 122 7.29 5.31 -9.82
C LYS A 122 7.87 3.98 -9.36
N ILE A 123 7.39 2.88 -9.91
CA ILE A 123 7.95 1.54 -9.62
C ILE A 123 9.29 1.33 -10.33
N GLY A 124 9.41 1.83 -11.56
CA GLY A 124 10.65 1.79 -12.35
C GLY A 124 11.25 0.39 -12.44
N ALA A 125 12.57 0.30 -12.20
CA ALA A 125 13.34 -0.94 -12.22
C ALA A 125 13.59 -1.53 -10.81
N HIS A 126 12.84 -1.09 -9.79
CA HIS A 126 13.07 -1.56 -8.44
C HIS A 126 12.79 -3.08 -8.30
N SER A 127 13.74 -3.78 -7.68
CA SER A 127 13.59 -5.17 -7.22
C SER A 127 14.40 -5.37 -5.92
N PRO A 128 13.92 -6.18 -4.94
CA PRO A 128 12.54 -6.66 -4.82
C PRO A 128 11.55 -5.52 -4.53
N LEU A 129 10.26 -5.77 -4.73
CA LEU A 129 9.16 -4.93 -4.25
C LEU A 129 8.58 -5.56 -2.97
N LEU A 130 8.61 -4.80 -1.89
CA LEU A 130 8.16 -5.24 -0.57
C LEU A 130 6.89 -4.49 -0.19
N PHE A 131 5.86 -5.20 0.26
CA PHE A 131 4.53 -4.66 0.45
C PHE A 131 4.08 -4.76 1.90
N VAL A 132 3.56 -3.65 2.42
CA VAL A 132 2.91 -3.52 3.71
C VAL A 132 1.67 -2.65 3.53
N GLY A 133 0.67 -2.77 4.40
CA GLY A 133 -0.53 -1.98 4.15
C GLY A 133 -1.72 -2.35 5.02
N GLY A 134 -2.81 -1.60 4.85
CA GLY A 134 -3.98 -1.67 5.70
C GLY A 134 -4.60 -3.06 5.73
N THR A 135 -5.38 -3.41 4.71
CA THR A 135 -6.11 -4.68 4.65
C THR A 135 -5.49 -5.63 3.64
N LEU A 136 -5.02 -6.77 4.13
CA LEU A 136 -4.30 -7.77 3.36
C LEU A 136 -5.22 -8.51 2.37
N ASP A 137 -6.43 -8.80 2.83
CA ASP A 137 -7.51 -9.46 2.10
C ASP A 137 -8.28 -8.55 1.13
N ALA A 138 -7.99 -7.24 1.12
CA ALA A 138 -8.61 -6.27 0.21
C ALA A 138 -7.57 -5.41 -0.51
N CYS A 139 -7.21 -4.23 0.01
CA CYS A 139 -6.45 -3.24 -0.76
C CYS A 139 -5.03 -3.69 -1.10
N LEU A 140 -4.35 -4.35 -0.17
CA LEU A 140 -2.98 -4.83 -0.39
C LEU A 140 -2.99 -6.05 -1.33
N GLY A 141 -3.91 -7.00 -1.11
CA GLY A 141 -4.09 -8.16 -1.97
C GLY A 141 -4.41 -7.76 -3.42
N GLY A 142 -5.32 -6.81 -3.60
CA GLY A 142 -5.64 -6.24 -4.91
C GLY A 142 -4.43 -5.63 -5.60
N PHE A 143 -3.63 -4.82 -4.89
CA PHE A 143 -2.42 -4.24 -5.47
C PHE A 143 -1.34 -5.29 -5.77
N LEU A 144 -1.17 -6.32 -4.94
CA LEU A 144 -0.21 -7.41 -5.19
C LEU A 144 -0.53 -8.15 -6.49
N GLN A 145 -1.80 -8.53 -6.69
CA GLN A 145 -2.24 -9.16 -7.93
C GLN A 145 -2.04 -8.23 -9.12
N TYR A 146 -2.44 -6.97 -8.98
CA TYR A 146 -2.25 -5.95 -10.01
C TYR A 146 -0.77 -5.76 -10.37
N ALA A 147 0.12 -5.68 -9.38
CA ALA A 147 1.55 -5.49 -9.60
C ALA A 147 2.19 -6.68 -10.32
N HIS A 148 1.76 -7.90 -10.00
CA HIS A 148 2.15 -9.11 -10.70
C HIS A 148 1.74 -9.05 -12.18
N ASP A 149 0.49 -8.70 -12.46
CA ASP A 149 -0.08 -8.76 -13.82
C ASP A 149 0.44 -7.65 -14.72
N PHE A 150 0.68 -6.46 -14.16
CA PHE A 150 0.96 -5.25 -14.94
C PHE A 150 2.41 -4.79 -14.90
N TYR A 151 3.21 -5.25 -13.94
CA TYR A 151 4.61 -4.86 -13.80
C TYR A 151 5.59 -6.05 -13.78
N PRO A 152 5.48 -7.01 -14.72
CA PRO A 152 6.38 -8.15 -14.79
C PRO A 152 7.81 -7.71 -15.16
N GLN A 153 8.79 -8.33 -14.51
CA GLN A 153 10.22 -8.28 -14.84
C GLN A 153 10.81 -9.63 -14.42
N GLU A 154 11.68 -10.23 -15.25
CA GLU A 154 12.17 -11.62 -15.06
C GLU A 154 12.70 -11.89 -13.63
N ASP A 155 13.42 -10.93 -13.04
CA ASP A 155 14.02 -11.05 -11.71
C ASP A 155 13.28 -10.28 -10.60
N ARG A 156 12.06 -9.78 -10.87
CA ARG A 156 11.31 -9.01 -9.88
C ARG A 156 10.59 -9.93 -8.92
N LYS A 157 11.03 -9.86 -7.66
CA LYS A 157 10.38 -10.55 -6.54
C LYS A 157 9.36 -9.62 -5.88
N LEU A 158 8.14 -10.11 -5.72
CA LEU A 158 7.09 -9.46 -4.95
C LEU A 158 6.96 -10.20 -3.62
N ALA A 159 7.02 -9.46 -2.51
CA ALA A 159 6.85 -10.03 -1.18
C ALA A 159 6.03 -9.10 -0.29
N TYR A 160 5.24 -9.65 0.63
CA TYR A 160 4.45 -8.87 1.58
C TYR A 160 4.77 -9.28 3.02
N ILE A 161 4.48 -8.41 3.99
CA ILE A 161 4.75 -8.69 5.42
C ILE A 161 3.40 -8.83 6.14
N PRO A 162 2.88 -10.07 6.33
CA PRO A 162 1.58 -10.28 6.94
C PRO A 162 1.45 -9.65 8.33
N GLU A 163 2.52 -9.66 9.12
CA GLU A 163 2.56 -9.06 10.47
C GLU A 163 2.30 -7.55 10.49
N LEU A 164 2.48 -6.88 9.34
CA LEU A 164 2.28 -5.44 9.17
C LEU A 164 0.97 -5.12 8.46
N CYS A 165 0.05 -6.07 8.37
CA CYS A 165 -1.24 -5.92 7.73
C CYS A 165 -2.37 -6.37 8.68
N VAL A 166 -3.59 -5.91 8.39
CA VAL A 166 -4.82 -6.38 9.03
C VAL A 166 -5.54 -7.31 8.07
N ILE A 167 -6.14 -8.37 8.59
CA ILE A 167 -7.02 -9.26 7.84
C ILE A 167 -8.42 -9.06 8.42
N HIS A 168 -9.39 -8.66 7.61
CA HIS A 168 -10.78 -8.53 8.07
C HIS A 168 -11.54 -9.85 7.89
N ASP A 169 -11.42 -10.44 6.70
CA ASP A 169 -12.02 -11.73 6.36
C ASP A 169 -10.95 -12.83 6.32
N HIS A 170 -10.80 -13.51 7.45
CA HIS A 170 -9.85 -14.62 7.60
C HIS A 170 -10.20 -15.82 6.70
N GLU A 171 -11.48 -16.07 6.45
CA GLU A 171 -11.91 -17.20 5.63
C GLU A 171 -11.56 -16.95 4.17
N PHE A 172 -11.93 -15.79 3.64
CA PHE A 172 -11.56 -15.36 2.30
C PHE A 172 -10.04 -15.32 2.10
N TRP A 173 -9.30 -14.82 3.09
CA TRP A 173 -7.84 -14.81 3.07
C TRP A 173 -7.26 -16.20 2.90
N LEU A 174 -7.68 -17.17 3.71
CA LEU A 174 -7.12 -18.53 3.71
C LEU A 174 -7.56 -19.37 2.52
N THR A 175 -8.81 -19.22 2.09
CA THR A 175 -9.42 -20.09 1.07
C THR A 175 -9.20 -19.59 -0.35
N LYS A 176 -9.03 -18.28 -0.55
CA LYS A 176 -8.95 -17.67 -1.88
C LYS A 176 -7.69 -16.83 -2.08
N MET A 177 -7.53 -15.75 -1.32
CA MET A 177 -6.48 -14.76 -1.60
C MET A 177 -5.08 -15.32 -1.41
N LYS A 178 -4.78 -15.97 -0.27
CA LYS A 178 -3.44 -16.51 -0.02
C LYS A 178 -3.05 -17.59 -1.05
N PRO A 179 -3.90 -18.60 -1.37
CA PRO A 179 -3.59 -19.54 -2.44
C PRO A 179 -3.31 -18.88 -3.79
N GLU A 180 -4.08 -17.85 -4.18
CA GLU A 180 -3.85 -17.10 -5.42
C GLU A 180 -2.48 -16.39 -5.41
N LEU A 181 -2.10 -15.76 -4.30
CA LEU A 181 -0.79 -15.12 -4.15
C LEU A 181 0.36 -16.14 -4.20
N ASP A 182 0.21 -17.27 -3.50
CA ASP A 182 1.21 -18.35 -3.50
C ASP A 182 1.42 -18.91 -4.92
N GLN A 183 0.34 -19.15 -5.68
CA GLN A 183 0.39 -19.64 -7.06
C GLN A 183 1.09 -18.66 -8.00
N ARG A 184 0.98 -17.35 -7.72
CA ARG A 184 1.65 -16.27 -8.46
C ARG A 184 3.09 -16.04 -8.01
N GLY A 185 3.62 -16.85 -7.10
CA GLY A 185 4.98 -16.72 -6.57
C GLY A 185 5.19 -15.49 -5.69
N ILE A 186 4.12 -14.88 -5.19
CA ILE A 186 4.15 -13.71 -4.31
C ILE A 186 4.34 -14.19 -2.87
N SER A 187 5.50 -13.92 -2.28
CA SER A 187 5.89 -14.57 -1.02
C SER A 187 5.57 -13.75 0.23
N ALA A 188 5.17 -14.43 1.30
CA ALA A 188 5.12 -13.85 2.63
C ALA A 188 6.53 -13.77 3.23
N MET A 189 6.90 -12.60 3.75
CA MET A 189 8.18 -12.34 4.42
C MET A 189 7.95 -11.99 5.89
N GLY A 190 8.78 -12.52 6.78
CA GLY A 190 8.73 -12.20 8.21
C GLY A 190 9.25 -10.79 8.50
N TYR A 191 8.74 -10.13 9.55
CA TYR A 191 9.16 -8.76 9.88
C TYR A 191 10.67 -8.61 10.07
N ARG A 192 11.31 -9.56 10.76
CA ARG A 192 12.76 -9.52 11.03
C ARG A 192 13.60 -9.68 9.76
N GLU A 193 13.13 -10.51 8.84
CA GLU A 193 13.78 -10.72 7.54
C GLU A 193 13.69 -9.45 6.69
N ALA A 194 12.51 -8.84 6.61
CA ALA A 194 12.28 -7.58 5.93
C ALA A 194 13.15 -6.45 6.48
N LEU A 195 13.22 -6.31 7.80
CA LEU A 195 14.05 -5.28 8.44
C LEU A 195 15.53 -5.47 8.12
N ALA A 196 16.04 -6.71 8.20
CA ALA A 196 17.42 -7.02 7.85
C ALA A 196 17.72 -6.77 6.36
N LEU A 197 16.76 -7.05 5.47
CA LEU A 197 16.88 -6.77 4.04
C LEU A 197 17.01 -5.27 3.76
N VAL A 198 16.21 -4.45 4.45
CA VAL A 198 16.26 -2.99 4.38
C VAL A 198 17.59 -2.45 4.92
N GLU A 199 18.02 -2.91 6.10
CA GLU A 199 19.25 -2.44 6.75
C GLU A 199 20.52 -2.73 5.93
N ARG A 200 20.52 -3.81 5.13
CA ARG A 200 21.63 -4.14 4.21
C ARG A 200 21.84 -3.09 3.11
N GLN A 201 20.84 -2.26 2.81
CA GLN A 201 20.92 -1.21 1.80
C GLN A 201 21.68 0.05 2.30
N LYS A 202 22.03 0.11 3.60
CA LYS A 202 22.85 1.21 4.16
C LYS A 202 24.31 1.21 3.68
N LYS A 203 24.76 0.12 3.05
CA LYS A 203 26.14 -0.05 2.57
C LYS A 203 26.31 0.53 1.18
#